data_AF-A0A1Z5KJN6-F1
#
_entry.id   AF-A0A1Z5KJN6-F1
#
_cell.length_a   1.000
_cell.length_b   1.000
_cell.length_c   1.000
_cell.angle_alpha   90.00
_cell.angle_beta   90.00
_cell.angle_gamma   90.00
#
_symmetry.space_group_name_H-M   'P 1'
#
loop_
_entity.id
_entity.type
_entity.pdbx_description
1 polymer ?
#
loop_
_entity_poly.entity_id
_entity_poly.type
_entity_poly.pdbx_seq_one_letter_code
_entity_poly.pdbx_strand_id
1 'polypeptide(L)'
;MAHHLARIHGTEEDKVNCPFYFKIGACRHSDRCSRLHHKPQFSQTLLVKHLYQHPVRQAELQQAVGQPAAAIPEEQAVEEFFCFFEDMFMEFSKFGRIEEMHIVDNLGDHLIGHVYVKFSDEEDASDALAVMNGRYYDGRQMQVEFSPVTDFREARCRDYDDDVCARGGFCNFLHSKPVPMCLIRSLEEDAERERELEERDKKHKSKKRKKDHESRHHHRKRSRHSRSRSRDRSRSEDGRSSD
;
A
#
# COMPACT_ATOMS: atom_id res chain seq x y z
N MET A 1 28.46 15.98 -21.86
CA MET A 1 27.40 15.14 -22.45
C MET A 1 26.41 14.64 -21.39
N ALA A 2 26.86 14.06 -20.26
CA ALA A 2 25.97 13.60 -19.19
C ALA A 2 25.03 14.68 -18.61
N HIS A 3 25.53 15.91 -18.39
CA HIS A 3 24.73 17.04 -17.90
C HIS A 3 23.59 17.48 -18.85
N HIS A 4 23.77 17.30 -20.16
CA HIS A 4 22.75 17.65 -21.16
C HIS A 4 21.69 16.56 -21.26
N LEU A 5 22.08 15.29 -21.15
CA LEU A 5 21.17 14.15 -21.13
C LEU A 5 20.31 14.13 -19.86
N ALA A 6 20.88 14.47 -18.70
CA ALA A 6 20.13 14.61 -17.45
C ALA A 6 19.07 15.73 -17.50
N ARG A 7 19.26 16.76 -18.34
CA ARG A 7 18.28 17.85 -18.54
C ARG A 7 17.14 17.47 -19.47
N ILE A 8 17.35 16.46 -20.32
CA ILE A 8 16.37 15.99 -21.32
C ILE A 8 15.53 14.85 -20.75
N HIS A 9 16.11 13.99 -19.92
CA HIS A 9 15.44 12.81 -19.38
C HIS A 9 14.16 13.18 -18.61
N GLY A 10 13.04 12.55 -18.96
CA GLY A 10 11.73 12.83 -18.35
C GLY A 10 10.99 14.07 -18.90
N THR A 11 11.58 14.78 -19.85
CA THR A 11 10.96 15.94 -20.52
C THR A 11 10.42 15.58 -21.91
N GLU A 12 9.63 16.46 -22.52
CA GLU A 12 9.09 16.24 -23.86
C GLU A 12 10.17 16.18 -24.96
N GLU A 13 11.36 16.72 -24.67
CA GLU A 13 12.54 16.68 -25.53
C GLU A 13 13.17 15.27 -25.60
N ASP A 14 12.83 14.38 -24.66
CA ASP A 14 13.24 12.98 -24.71
C ASP A 14 12.46 12.24 -25.80
N LYS A 15 13.17 11.95 -26.90
CA LYS A 15 12.63 11.23 -28.06
C LYS A 15 12.59 9.71 -27.85
N VAL A 16 13.27 9.19 -26.83
CA VAL A 16 13.40 7.75 -26.57
C VAL A 16 12.40 7.33 -25.49
N ASN A 17 12.36 8.05 -24.38
CA ASN A 17 11.50 7.71 -23.25
C ASN A 17 10.17 8.43 -23.32
N CYS A 18 9.11 7.77 -22.83
CA CYS A 18 7.81 8.40 -22.73
C CYS A 18 7.76 9.36 -21.53
N PRO A 19 7.64 10.68 -21.73
CA PRO A 19 7.60 11.64 -20.63
C PRO A 19 6.36 11.46 -19.77
N PHE A 20 5.22 11.06 -20.35
CA PHE A 20 3.99 10.82 -19.61
C PHE A 20 4.11 9.59 -18.71
N TYR A 21 4.65 8.47 -19.21
CA TYR A 21 4.84 7.32 -18.36
C TYR A 21 5.83 7.61 -17.23
N PHE A 22 6.91 8.33 -17.51
CA PHE A 22 7.90 8.69 -16.49
C PHE A 22 7.31 9.60 -15.40
N LYS A 23 6.61 10.67 -15.78
CA LYS A 23 6.09 11.65 -14.82
C LYS A 23 4.78 11.25 -14.16
N ILE A 24 3.93 10.52 -14.88
CA ILE A 24 2.55 10.23 -14.46
C ILE A 24 2.40 8.76 -14.05
N GLY A 25 3.31 7.88 -14.46
CA GLY A 25 3.18 6.42 -14.23
C GLY A 25 2.19 5.75 -15.16
N ALA A 26 1.53 6.51 -16.04
CA ALA A 26 0.54 6.03 -17.00
C ALA A 26 0.67 6.75 -18.34
N CYS A 27 0.26 6.07 -19.41
CA CYS A 27 0.28 6.61 -20.77
C CYS A 27 -0.98 6.19 -21.51
N ARG A 28 -1.61 7.12 -22.24
CA ARG A 28 -2.80 6.87 -23.07
C ARG A 28 -2.64 5.77 -24.12
N HIS A 29 -1.40 5.47 -24.52
CA HIS A 29 -1.13 4.42 -25.50
C HIS A 29 -0.77 3.07 -24.85
N SER A 30 -0.60 3.02 -23.52
CA SER A 30 -0.20 1.82 -22.77
C SER A 30 0.97 1.09 -23.45
N ASP A 31 0.87 -0.21 -23.68
CA ASP A 31 1.93 -1.01 -24.32
C ASP A 31 2.09 -0.74 -25.83
N ARG A 32 1.17 0.02 -26.46
CA ARG A 32 1.27 0.44 -27.87
C ARG A 32 2.00 1.77 -28.05
N CYS A 33 2.58 2.33 -26.98
CA CYS A 33 3.35 3.57 -27.06
C CYS A 33 4.59 3.37 -27.96
N SER A 34 4.87 4.34 -28.82
CA SER A 34 6.09 4.33 -29.64
C SER A 34 7.36 4.68 -28.87
N ARG A 35 7.21 5.24 -27.67
CA ARG A 35 8.31 5.58 -26.75
C ARG A 35 8.40 4.55 -25.64
N LEU A 36 9.59 4.41 -25.04
CA LEU A 36 9.86 3.41 -24.02
C LEU A 36 9.18 3.73 -22.69
N HIS A 37 8.62 2.70 -22.05
CA HIS A 37 8.07 2.73 -20.69
C HIS A 37 8.98 1.92 -19.77
N HIS A 38 9.77 2.61 -18.94
CA HIS A 38 10.66 1.97 -17.98
C HIS A 38 9.91 1.64 -16.69
N LYS A 39 9.34 0.43 -16.61
CA LYS A 39 8.70 -0.06 -15.39
C LYS A 39 9.77 -0.32 -14.32
N PRO A 40 9.74 0.38 -13.16
CA PRO A 40 10.72 0.14 -12.11
C PRO A 40 10.52 -1.23 -11.47
N GLN A 41 11.62 -1.87 -11.07
CA GLN A 41 11.58 -3.12 -10.29
C GLN A 41 11.42 -2.88 -8.79
N PHE A 42 11.69 -1.65 -8.34
CA PHE A 42 11.55 -1.16 -6.98
C PHE A 42 11.22 0.33 -7.06
N SER A 43 10.31 0.81 -6.21
CA SER A 43 9.92 2.21 -6.11
C SER A 43 9.23 2.43 -4.77
N GLN A 44 9.31 3.64 -4.24
CA GLN A 44 8.52 4.09 -3.09
C GLN A 44 7.03 4.22 -3.44
N THR A 45 6.72 4.41 -4.72
CA THR A 45 5.37 4.68 -5.19
C THR A 45 4.76 3.44 -5.82
N LEU A 46 3.59 3.05 -5.34
CA LEU A 46 2.71 2.06 -5.95
C LEU A 46 1.60 2.74 -6.74
N LEU A 47 1.18 2.07 -7.81
CA LEU A 47 -0.01 2.38 -8.57
C LEU A 47 -0.97 1.19 -8.50
N VAL A 48 -2.18 1.42 -8.00
CA VAL A 48 -3.31 0.50 -8.13
C VAL A 48 -4.19 0.94 -9.28
N LYS A 49 -4.30 0.11 -10.32
CA LYS A 49 -5.03 0.45 -11.53
C LYS A 49 -6.53 0.26 -11.36
N HIS A 50 -7.30 1.26 -11.78
CA HIS A 50 -8.75 1.22 -11.94
C HIS A 50 -9.54 0.72 -10.72
N LEU A 51 -9.02 1.02 -9.53
CA LEU A 51 -9.62 0.55 -8.28
C LEU A 51 -10.81 1.41 -7.89
N TYR A 52 -10.64 2.74 -7.92
CA TYR A 52 -11.72 3.66 -7.57
C TYR A 52 -12.82 3.62 -8.63
N GLN A 53 -14.06 3.45 -8.18
CA GLN A 53 -15.20 3.34 -9.06
C GLN A 53 -15.77 4.72 -9.36
N HIS A 54 -15.35 5.29 -10.47
CA HIS A 54 -15.86 6.59 -10.88
C HIS A 54 -17.37 6.52 -11.20
N PRO A 55 -18.24 7.38 -10.63
CA PRO A 55 -19.69 7.32 -10.82
C PRO A 55 -20.13 7.33 -12.30
N VAL A 56 -19.48 8.15 -13.13
CA VAL A 56 -19.74 8.18 -14.58
C VAL A 56 -19.46 6.82 -15.24
N ARG A 57 -18.37 6.13 -14.88
CA ARG A 57 -18.04 4.80 -15.43
C ARG A 57 -19.01 3.72 -14.93
N GLN A 58 -19.45 3.82 -13.68
CA GLN A 58 -20.49 2.93 -13.17
C GLN A 58 -21.80 3.11 -13.95
N ALA A 59 -22.21 4.35 -14.21
CA ALA A 59 -23.41 4.64 -14.99
C ALA A 59 -23.32 4.09 -16.43
N GLU A 60 -22.17 4.28 -17.10
CA GLU A 60 -21.91 3.70 -18.43
C GLU A 60 -22.02 2.17 -18.43
N LEU A 61 -21.44 1.50 -17.43
CA LEU A 61 -21.51 0.05 -17.29
C LEU A 61 -22.93 -0.44 -17.02
N GLN A 62 -23.71 0.25 -16.16
CA GLN A 62 -25.10 -0.09 -15.88
C GLN A 62 -25.96 0.02 -17.15
N GLN A 63 -25.78 1.09 -17.93
CA GLN A 63 -26.46 1.28 -19.20
C GLN A 63 -26.09 0.18 -20.21
N ALA A 64 -24.82 -0.22 -20.28
CA ALA A 64 -24.37 -1.30 -21.14
C ALA A 64 -25.01 -2.66 -20.80
N VAL A 65 -25.36 -2.88 -19.52
CA VAL A 65 -26.05 -4.10 -19.04
C VAL A 65 -27.58 -3.94 -19.07
N GLY A 66 -28.11 -2.82 -19.59
CA GLY A 66 -29.55 -2.56 -19.70
C GLY A 66 -30.24 -2.23 -18.38
N GLN A 67 -29.47 -1.88 -17.35
CA GLN A 67 -30.00 -1.38 -16.07
C GLN A 67 -30.14 0.14 -16.13
N PRO A 68 -31.16 0.73 -15.47
CA PRO A 68 -31.27 2.17 -15.37
C PRO A 68 -30.05 2.70 -14.60
N ALA A 69 -29.34 3.67 -15.18
CA ALA A 69 -28.31 4.40 -14.46
C ALA A 69 -28.98 5.16 -13.32
N ALA A 70 -28.81 4.67 -12.10
CA ALA A 70 -29.24 5.41 -10.92
C ALA A 70 -28.28 6.58 -10.73
N ALA A 71 -28.78 7.81 -10.85
CA ALA A 71 -28.01 8.99 -10.47
C ALA A 71 -27.81 8.94 -8.95
N ILE A 72 -26.58 8.64 -8.52
CA ILE A 72 -26.21 8.73 -7.10
C ILE A 72 -26.21 10.21 -6.73
N PRO A 73 -26.89 10.62 -5.64
CA PRO A 73 -26.81 11.98 -5.14
C PRO A 73 -25.36 12.41 -4.89
N GLU A 74 -25.03 13.67 -5.19
CA GLU A 74 -23.65 14.17 -5.07
C GLU A 74 -23.09 14.01 -3.65
N GLU A 75 -23.91 14.28 -2.63
CA GLU A 75 -23.56 14.10 -1.21
C GLU A 75 -23.15 12.66 -0.90
N GLN A 76 -23.92 11.67 -1.39
CA GLN A 76 -23.62 10.27 -1.20
C GLN A 76 -22.33 9.86 -1.94
N ALA A 77 -22.11 10.37 -3.15
CA ALA A 77 -20.88 10.09 -3.90
C ALA A 77 -19.62 10.67 -3.23
N VAL A 78 -19.76 11.77 -2.49
CA VAL A 78 -18.69 12.37 -1.68
C VAL A 78 -18.41 11.52 -0.44
N GLU A 79 -19.45 11.07 0.27
CA GLU A 79 -19.30 10.15 1.42
C GLU A 79 -18.65 8.83 1.02
N GLU A 80 -19.14 8.19 -0.05
CA GLU A 80 -18.57 6.94 -0.59
C GLU A 80 -17.09 7.13 -0.99
N PHE A 81 -16.74 8.30 -1.53
CA PHE A 81 -15.35 8.63 -1.83
C PHE A 81 -14.47 8.70 -0.58
N PHE A 82 -14.93 9.36 0.49
CA PHE A 82 -14.13 9.46 1.71
C PHE A 82 -14.02 8.12 2.44
N CYS A 83 -15.08 7.32 2.47
CA CYS A 83 -15.00 5.95 2.97
C CYS A 83 -14.00 5.11 2.18
N PHE A 84 -14.02 5.20 0.85
CA PHE A 84 -13.04 4.52 0.00
C PHE A 84 -11.60 5.03 0.26
N PHE A 85 -11.41 6.33 0.42
CA PHE A 85 -10.10 6.90 0.73
C PHE A 85 -9.59 6.38 2.09
N GLU A 86 -10.43 6.40 3.12
CA GLU A 86 -10.12 5.89 4.45
C GLU A 86 -9.75 4.40 4.42
N ASP A 87 -10.57 3.57 3.79
CA ASP A 87 -10.31 2.13 3.63
C ASP A 87 -8.94 1.86 3.00
N MET A 88 -8.63 2.55 1.90
CA MET A 88 -7.36 2.40 1.20
C MET A 88 -6.20 2.89 2.05
N PHE A 89 -6.32 4.07 2.66
CA PHE A 89 -5.25 4.64 3.49
C PHE A 89 -4.91 3.69 4.65
N MET A 90 -5.93 3.23 5.38
CA MET A 90 -5.74 2.35 6.52
C MET A 90 -5.17 0.99 6.10
N GLU A 91 -5.65 0.38 5.01
CA GLU A 91 -5.12 -0.90 4.53
C GLU A 91 -3.66 -0.79 4.09
N PHE A 92 -3.28 0.27 3.37
CA PHE A 92 -1.89 0.46 2.95
C PHE A 92 -0.96 0.89 4.11
N SER A 93 -1.47 1.60 5.11
CA SER A 93 -0.66 2.06 6.25
C SER A 93 -0.15 0.93 7.17
N LYS A 94 -0.69 -0.29 7.00
CA LYS A 94 -0.24 -1.51 7.68
C LYS A 94 1.15 -1.96 7.25
N PHE A 95 1.55 -1.61 6.03
CA PHE A 95 2.86 -1.96 5.49
C PHE A 95 3.93 -0.96 5.88
N GLY A 96 3.56 0.32 5.98
CA GLY A 96 4.53 1.38 6.17
C GLY A 96 3.90 2.75 6.37
N ARG A 97 4.75 3.76 6.56
CA ARG A 97 4.30 5.14 6.59
C ARG A 97 4.02 5.63 5.16
N ILE A 98 2.80 6.10 4.93
CA ILE A 98 2.40 6.74 3.68
C ILE A 98 2.82 8.21 3.74
N GLU A 99 3.51 8.69 2.71
CA GLU A 99 3.82 10.12 2.53
C GLU A 99 2.70 10.84 1.78
N GLU A 100 2.23 10.26 0.68
CA GLU A 100 1.21 10.85 -0.18
C GLU A 100 0.32 9.75 -0.76
N MET A 101 -1.00 9.98 -0.75
CA MET A 101 -1.98 9.11 -1.41
C MET A 101 -2.91 9.94 -2.28
N HIS A 102 -3.04 9.54 -3.55
CA HIS A 102 -3.86 10.25 -4.54
C HIS A 102 -4.82 9.31 -5.23
N ILE A 103 -6.10 9.70 -5.26
CA ILE A 103 -7.14 9.01 -6.03
C ILE A 103 -7.47 9.87 -7.25
N VAL A 104 -7.45 9.22 -8.41
CA VAL A 104 -7.54 9.91 -9.69
C VAL A 104 -8.97 9.90 -10.24
N ASP A 105 -9.47 11.10 -10.50
CA ASP A 105 -10.81 11.42 -11.00
C ASP A 105 -10.83 11.68 -12.51
N ASN A 106 -9.75 11.36 -13.22
CA ASN A 106 -9.72 11.46 -14.68
C ASN A 106 -10.79 10.54 -15.31
N LEU A 107 -11.36 10.98 -16.44
CA LEU A 107 -12.25 10.15 -17.24
C LEU A 107 -11.52 9.27 -18.27
N GLY A 108 -10.27 9.59 -18.59
CA GLY A 108 -9.48 8.88 -19.59
C GLY A 108 -9.12 7.46 -19.15
N ASP A 109 -9.23 6.49 -20.06
CA ASP A 109 -9.02 5.06 -19.80
C ASP A 109 -7.64 4.69 -19.24
N HIS A 110 -6.65 5.56 -19.35
CA HIS A 110 -5.30 5.31 -18.85
C HIS A 110 -5.07 5.85 -17.45
N LEU A 111 -6.03 6.58 -16.87
CA LEU A 111 -5.89 7.24 -15.57
C LEU A 111 -7.09 7.03 -14.64
N ILE A 112 -8.26 6.77 -15.22
CA ILE A 112 -9.50 6.65 -14.47
C ILE A 112 -9.41 5.65 -13.31
N GLY A 113 -9.78 6.13 -12.13
CA GLY A 113 -9.83 5.34 -10.91
C GLY A 113 -8.48 4.79 -10.44
N HIS A 114 -7.37 5.34 -10.93
CA HIS A 114 -6.04 4.99 -10.43
C HIS A 114 -5.86 5.50 -9.00
N VAL A 115 -5.20 4.69 -8.17
CA VAL A 115 -4.80 5.06 -6.81
C VAL A 115 -3.29 5.02 -6.75
N TYR A 116 -2.68 6.14 -6.39
CA TYR A 116 -1.25 6.23 -6.14
C TYR A 116 -1.00 6.26 -4.64
N VAL A 117 -0.06 5.43 -4.18
CA VAL A 117 0.35 5.37 -2.78
C VAL A 117 1.87 5.49 -2.75
N LYS A 118 2.39 6.53 -2.12
CA LYS A 118 3.82 6.73 -1.92
C LYS A 118 4.17 6.45 -0.46
N PHE A 119 5.06 5.49 -0.26
CA PHE A 119 5.62 5.15 1.05
C PHE A 119 6.87 5.98 1.35
N SER A 120 7.24 6.07 2.63
CA SER A 120 8.54 6.62 3.03
C SER A 120 9.70 5.74 2.56
N ASP A 121 9.49 4.42 2.58
CA ASP A 121 10.52 3.42 2.34
C ASP A 121 10.14 2.49 1.17
N GLU A 122 11.14 2.12 0.36
CA GLU A 122 10.95 1.23 -0.79
C GLU A 122 10.63 -0.21 -0.38
N GLU A 123 11.12 -0.63 0.81
CA GLU A 123 10.86 -1.96 1.36
C GLU A 123 9.37 -2.12 1.72
N ASP A 124 8.78 -1.12 2.36
CA ASP A 124 7.35 -1.10 2.71
C ASP A 124 6.47 -1.17 1.45
N ALA A 125 6.86 -0.44 0.38
CA ALA A 125 6.18 -0.50 -0.90
C ALA A 125 6.27 -1.89 -1.54
N SER A 126 7.42 -2.57 -1.44
CA SER A 126 7.59 -3.94 -1.92
C SER A 126 6.72 -4.94 -1.16
N ASP A 127 6.66 -4.83 0.17
CA ASP A 127 5.82 -5.69 1.01
C ASP A 127 4.33 -5.45 0.73
N ALA A 128 3.93 -4.19 0.60
CA ALA A 128 2.58 -3.81 0.19
C ALA A 128 2.22 -4.39 -1.18
N LEU A 129 3.10 -4.29 -2.17
CA LEU A 129 2.89 -4.88 -3.51
C LEU A 129 2.70 -6.39 -3.43
N ALA A 130 3.55 -7.10 -2.68
CA ALA A 130 3.51 -8.55 -2.57
C ALA A 130 2.20 -9.07 -1.95
N VAL A 131 1.61 -8.31 -1.02
CA VAL A 131 0.38 -8.70 -0.33
C VAL A 131 -0.87 -8.18 -1.02
N MET A 132 -0.85 -6.95 -1.52
CA MET A 132 -2.03 -6.27 -2.08
C MET A 132 -2.29 -6.65 -3.53
N ASN A 133 -1.25 -6.97 -4.31
CA ASN A 133 -1.44 -7.37 -5.69
C ASN A 133 -2.23 -8.67 -5.78
N GLY A 134 -3.32 -8.66 -6.56
CA GLY A 134 -4.17 -9.83 -6.73
C GLY A 134 -5.18 -10.07 -5.61
N ARG A 135 -5.23 -9.25 -4.55
CA ARG A 135 -6.31 -9.26 -3.56
C ARG A 135 -7.62 -8.74 -4.15
N TYR A 136 -8.74 -9.03 -3.50
CA TYR A 136 -10.05 -8.55 -3.92
C TYR A 136 -10.49 -7.36 -3.07
N TYR A 137 -10.96 -6.31 -3.73
CA TYR A 137 -11.67 -5.18 -3.13
C TYR A 137 -12.96 -4.97 -3.90
N ASP A 138 -14.09 -4.94 -3.19
CA ASP A 138 -15.44 -4.81 -3.76
C ASP A 138 -15.69 -5.71 -4.98
N GLY A 139 -15.39 -7.00 -4.83
CA GLY A 139 -15.60 -8.01 -5.88
C GLY A 139 -14.61 -7.96 -7.06
N ARG A 140 -13.64 -7.05 -7.06
CA ARG A 140 -12.63 -6.92 -8.12
C ARG A 140 -11.24 -7.22 -7.64
N GLN A 141 -10.45 -7.82 -8.52
CA GLN A 141 -9.05 -8.06 -8.24
C GLN A 141 -8.22 -6.78 -8.41
N MET A 142 -7.47 -6.40 -7.37
CA MET A 142 -6.55 -5.28 -7.37
C MET A 142 -5.35 -5.58 -8.26
N GLN A 143 -5.05 -4.64 -9.17
CA GLN A 143 -3.84 -4.68 -9.99
C GLN A 143 -2.87 -3.63 -9.47
N VAL A 144 -1.89 -4.08 -8.69
CA VAL A 144 -0.89 -3.21 -8.07
C VAL A 144 0.43 -3.37 -8.82
N GLU A 145 1.07 -2.26 -9.17
CA GLU A 145 2.37 -2.21 -9.85
C GLU A 145 3.24 -1.10 -9.23
N PHE A 146 4.56 -1.22 -9.33
CA PHE A 146 5.44 -0.10 -9.01
C PHE A 146 5.25 1.03 -10.03
N SER A 147 5.21 2.25 -9.53
CA SER A 147 5.09 3.47 -10.32
C SER A 147 6.42 4.21 -10.36
N PRO A 148 6.85 4.75 -11.52
CA PRO A 148 8.05 5.59 -11.62
C PRO A 148 7.84 7.00 -11.04
N VAL A 149 6.62 7.37 -10.63
CA VAL A 149 6.28 8.72 -10.16
C VAL A 149 6.97 8.98 -8.82
N THR A 150 7.82 10.00 -8.78
CA THR A 150 8.50 10.44 -7.55
C THR A 150 7.95 11.75 -6.99
N ASP A 151 7.43 12.64 -7.85
CA ASP A 151 6.89 13.95 -7.47
C ASP A 151 5.50 14.16 -8.10
N PHE A 152 4.46 14.19 -7.26
CA PHE A 152 3.10 14.43 -7.72
C PHE A 152 2.84 15.88 -8.15
N ARG A 153 3.68 16.84 -7.74
CA ARG A 153 3.53 18.25 -8.12
C ARG A 153 3.69 18.46 -9.62
N GLU A 154 4.53 17.66 -10.26
CA GLU A 154 4.72 17.66 -11.72
C GLU A 154 3.69 16.80 -12.45
N ALA A 155 3.08 15.84 -11.76
CA ALA A 155 2.10 14.93 -12.33
C ALA A 155 0.67 15.49 -12.32
N ARG A 156 0.34 16.35 -11.34
CA ARG A 156 -0.98 16.95 -11.18
C ARG A 156 -1.32 17.98 -12.26
N CYS A 157 -2.60 18.01 -12.61
CA CYS A 157 -3.17 18.97 -13.52
C CYS A 157 -3.48 20.29 -12.78
N ARG A 158 -2.67 21.32 -12.99
CA ARG A 158 -2.90 22.64 -12.35
C ARG A 158 -4.27 23.23 -12.66
N ASP A 159 -4.72 23.11 -13.92
CA ASP A 159 -6.04 23.59 -14.34
C ASP A 159 -7.19 22.84 -13.61
N TYR A 160 -6.97 21.60 -13.16
CA TYR A 160 -7.99 20.86 -12.41
C TYR A 160 -8.02 21.30 -10.95
N ASP A 161 -6.87 21.60 -10.36
CA ASP A 161 -6.80 22.17 -9.00
C ASP A 161 -7.55 23.51 -8.90
N ASP A 162 -7.65 24.26 -10.00
CA ASP A 162 -8.39 25.52 -10.12
C ASP A 162 -9.83 25.33 -10.70
N ASP A 163 -10.31 24.09 -10.84
CA ASP A 163 -11.63 23.73 -11.41
C ASP A 163 -11.92 24.24 -12.84
N VAL A 164 -10.87 24.51 -13.64
CA VAL A 164 -10.96 25.06 -15.01
C VAL A 164 -10.50 24.11 -16.12
N CYS A 165 -10.15 22.86 -15.79
CA CYS A 165 -9.65 21.90 -16.78
C CYS A 165 -10.72 21.49 -17.80
N ALA A 166 -10.70 22.10 -18.98
CA ALA A 166 -11.61 21.80 -20.07
C ALA A 166 -11.22 20.57 -20.93
N ARG A 167 -10.14 19.85 -20.58
CA ARG A 167 -9.63 18.71 -21.37
C ARG A 167 -10.47 17.44 -21.23
N GLY A 168 -11.31 17.33 -20.21
CA GLY A 168 -12.14 16.15 -19.95
C GLY A 168 -11.32 14.85 -19.95
N GLY A 169 -11.82 13.81 -20.63
CA GLY A 169 -11.13 12.52 -20.75
C GLY A 169 -9.81 12.54 -21.54
N PHE A 170 -9.44 13.66 -22.16
CA PHE A 170 -8.19 13.81 -22.92
C PHE A 170 -7.05 14.41 -22.08
N CYS A 171 -7.30 14.77 -20.81
CA CYS A 171 -6.24 15.22 -19.92
C CYS A 171 -5.30 14.06 -19.58
N ASN A 172 -3.98 14.28 -19.75
CA ASN A 172 -2.94 13.29 -19.45
C ASN A 172 -2.24 13.58 -18.11
N PHE A 173 -2.71 14.57 -17.36
CA PHE A 173 -2.21 14.90 -16.02
C PHE A 173 -3.22 14.43 -14.97
N LEU A 174 -2.74 14.19 -13.75
CA LEU A 174 -3.56 13.65 -12.66
C LEU A 174 -4.58 14.69 -12.19
N HIS A 175 -5.85 14.35 -12.29
CA HIS A 175 -6.95 15.01 -11.61
C HIS A 175 -7.09 14.33 -10.24
N SER A 176 -6.38 14.83 -9.24
CA SER A 176 -6.44 14.25 -7.90
C SER A 176 -7.68 14.75 -7.20
N LYS A 177 -8.60 13.84 -6.84
CA LYS A 177 -9.79 14.23 -6.09
C LYS A 177 -9.38 14.83 -4.73
N PRO A 178 -9.90 16.02 -4.35
CA PRO A 178 -9.44 16.72 -3.16
C PRO A 178 -9.86 15.99 -1.89
N VAL A 179 -8.95 15.92 -0.92
CA VAL A 179 -9.18 15.32 0.39
C VAL A 179 -8.84 16.34 1.47
N PRO A 180 -9.74 16.60 2.44
CA PRO A 180 -9.47 17.54 3.52
C PRO A 180 -8.24 17.15 4.33
N MET A 181 -7.34 18.12 4.57
CA MET A 181 -6.12 17.87 5.36
C MET A 181 -6.41 17.41 6.80
N CYS A 182 -7.57 17.75 7.36
CA CYS A 182 -7.99 17.25 8.67
C CYS A 182 -8.23 15.72 8.65
N LEU A 183 -8.81 15.20 7.56
CA LEU A 183 -9.01 13.76 7.39
C LEU A 183 -7.67 13.04 7.24
N ILE A 184 -6.78 13.55 6.37
CA ILE A 184 -5.44 12.97 6.18
C ILE A 184 -4.69 12.88 7.52
N ARG A 185 -4.65 13.98 8.27
CA ARG A 185 -3.98 14.02 9.58
C ARG A 185 -4.60 13.06 10.60
N SER A 186 -5.93 12.94 10.63
CA SER A 186 -6.61 11.99 11.51
C SER A 186 -6.21 10.55 11.19
N LEU A 187 -6.18 10.20 9.89
CA LEU A 187 -5.81 8.86 9.44
C LEU A 187 -4.34 8.55 9.69
N GLU A 188 -3.44 9.54 9.55
CA GLU A 188 -2.03 9.38 9.93
C GLU A 188 -1.87 9.06 11.42
N GLU A 189 -2.57 9.80 12.29
CA GLU A 189 -2.56 9.59 13.75
C GLU A 189 -3.16 8.23 14.15
N ASP A 190 -4.25 7.82 13.51
CA ASP A 190 -4.88 6.52 13.75
C ASP A 190 -3.99 5.36 13.27
N ALA A 191 -3.39 5.48 12.09
CA ALA A 191 -2.42 4.51 11.57
C ALA A 191 -1.17 4.38 12.45
N GLU A 192 -0.64 5.50 12.97
CA GLU A 192 0.46 5.47 13.93
C GLU A 192 0.07 4.75 15.22
N ARG A 193 -1.11 5.06 15.77
CA ARG A 193 -1.63 4.42 16.97
C ARG A 193 -1.79 2.91 16.78
N GLU A 194 -2.31 2.47 15.64
CA GLU A 194 -2.45 1.04 15.34
C GLU A 194 -1.08 0.33 15.29
N ARG A 195 -0.09 0.93 14.60
CA ARG A 195 1.28 0.38 14.56
C ARG A 195 1.90 0.26 15.95
N GLU A 196 1.76 1.28 16.79
CA GLU A 196 2.26 1.24 18.17
C GLU A 196 1.61 0.13 19.00
N LEU A 197 0.29 -0.07 18.84
CA LEU A 197 -0.45 -1.14 19.51
C LEU A 197 0.04 -2.52 19.08
N GLU A 198 0.26 -2.72 17.78
CA GLU A 198 0.79 -3.97 17.23
C GLU A 198 2.20 -4.27 17.74
N GLU A 199 3.09 -3.28 17.72
CA GLU A 199 4.45 -3.42 18.24
C GLU A 199 4.46 -3.75 19.74
N ARG A 200 3.58 -3.12 20.52
CA ARG A 200 3.41 -3.43 21.93
C ARG A 200 2.92 -4.86 22.16
N ASP A 201 1.98 -5.35 21.36
CA ASP A 201 1.48 -6.72 21.44
C ASP A 201 2.56 -7.75 21.04
N LYS A 202 3.30 -7.50 19.95
CA LYS A 202 4.46 -8.32 19.54
C LYS A 202 5.49 -8.42 20.67
N LYS A 203 5.82 -7.30 21.33
CA LYS A 203 6.73 -7.24 22.47
C LYS A 203 6.20 -8.01 23.69
N HIS A 204 4.91 -7.89 23.99
CA HIS A 204 4.27 -8.61 25.09
C HIS A 204 4.27 -10.13 24.85
N LYS A 205 3.90 -10.58 23.63
CA LYS A 205 3.96 -11.98 23.21
C LYS A 205 5.38 -12.55 23.29
N SER A 206 6.38 -11.78 22.88
CA SER A 206 7.81 -12.17 22.97
C SER A 206 8.26 -12.35 24.42
N LYS A 207 7.92 -11.40 25.31
CA LYS A 207 8.23 -11.49 26.75
C LYS A 207 7.56 -12.72 27.40
N LYS A 208 6.29 -12.99 27.08
CA LYS A 208 5.56 -14.16 27.57
C LYS A 208 6.25 -15.46 27.14
N ARG A 209 6.60 -15.60 25.85
CA ARG A 209 7.34 -16.77 25.33
C ARG A 209 8.68 -16.98 26.04
N LYS A 210 9.42 -15.91 26.34
CA LYS A 210 10.69 -15.99 27.10
C LYS A 210 10.47 -16.50 28.53
N LYS A 211 9.46 -15.97 29.24
CA LYS A 211 9.11 -16.40 30.61
C LYS A 211 8.65 -17.87 30.65
N ASP A 212 7.88 -18.30 29.64
CA ASP A 212 7.44 -19.69 29.52
C ASP A 212 8.61 -20.65 29.23
N HIS A 213 9.58 -20.22 28.43
CA HIS A 213 10.80 -20.99 28.18
C HIS A 213 11.66 -21.11 29.44
N GLU A 214 11.84 -20.01 30.17
CA GLU A 214 12.62 -19.98 31.41
C GLU A 214 12.00 -20.84 32.51
N SER A 215 10.67 -20.76 32.70
CA SER A 215 9.96 -21.60 33.66
C SER A 215 10.10 -23.10 33.34
N ARG A 216 9.93 -23.50 32.06
CA ARG A 216 10.16 -24.88 31.60
C ARG A 216 11.61 -25.33 31.86
N HIS A 217 12.58 -24.45 31.65
CA HIS A 217 13.99 -24.75 31.91
C HIS A 217 14.27 -24.94 33.41
N HIS A 218 13.71 -24.09 34.29
CA HIS A 218 13.80 -24.26 35.74
C HIS A 218 13.13 -25.55 36.23
N HIS A 219 11.95 -25.90 35.69
CA HIS A 219 11.30 -27.17 36.00
C HIS A 219 12.14 -28.38 35.58
N ARG A 220 12.78 -28.34 34.39
CA ARG A 220 13.71 -29.39 33.94
C ARG A 220 14.96 -29.50 34.81
N LYS A 221 15.51 -28.37 35.27
CA LYS A 221 16.65 -28.38 36.21
C LYS A 221 16.27 -28.97 37.56
N ARG A 222 15.12 -28.59 38.12
CA ARG A 222 14.60 -29.16 39.38
C ARG A 222 14.34 -30.66 39.27
N SER A 223 13.77 -31.14 38.16
CA SER A 223 13.48 -32.57 37.98
C SER A 223 14.74 -33.42 37.72
N ARG A 224 15.80 -32.85 37.14
CA ARG A 224 17.12 -33.50 37.06
C ARG A 224 17.78 -33.61 38.44
N HIS A 225 17.67 -32.55 39.25
CA HIS A 225 18.25 -32.52 40.61
C HIS A 225 17.54 -33.45 41.60
N SER A 226 16.22 -33.66 41.43
CA SER A 226 15.50 -34.66 42.21
C SER A 226 15.91 -36.08 41.81
N ARG A 227 16.07 -36.37 40.51
CA ARG A 227 16.50 -37.69 40.01
C ARG A 227 17.94 -38.06 40.40
N SER A 228 18.86 -37.10 40.46
CA SER A 228 20.23 -37.36 40.94
C SER A 228 20.24 -37.71 42.43
N ARG A 229 19.51 -36.95 43.27
CA ARG A 229 19.38 -37.24 44.71
C ARG A 229 18.71 -38.58 45.00
N SER A 230 17.76 -39.01 44.18
CA SER A 230 17.15 -40.33 44.31
C SER A 230 18.13 -41.47 44.01
N ARG A 231 19.06 -41.27 43.04
CA ARG A 231 20.09 -42.27 42.69
C ARG A 231 21.21 -42.41 43.72
N ASP A 232 21.60 -41.31 44.37
CA ASP A 232 22.59 -41.36 45.46
C ASP A 232 22.05 -42.08 46.71
N ARG A 233 20.74 -41.96 46.99
CA ARG A 233 20.11 -42.69 48.10
C ARG A 233 20.04 -44.19 47.85
N SER A 234 19.67 -44.62 46.64
CA SER A 234 19.64 -46.06 46.30
C SER A 234 21.04 -46.70 46.32
N ARG A 235 22.12 -45.95 46.04
CA ARG A 235 23.49 -46.48 46.07
C ARG A 235 24.08 -46.60 47.49
N SER A 236 23.43 -45.97 48.47
CA SER A 236 23.86 -45.99 49.87
C SER A 236 23.23 -47.13 50.67
N GLU A 237 22.20 -47.78 50.14
CA GLU A 237 21.49 -48.90 50.79
C GLU A 237 22.04 -50.28 50.37
N ASP A 238 22.66 -50.42 49.19
CA ASP A 238 23.26 -51.69 48.72
C ASP A 238 24.66 -52.00 49.31
N GLY A 239 25.16 -51.19 50.25
CA GLY A 239 26.50 -51.37 50.87
C GLY A 239 26.50 -52.05 52.24
N ARG A 240 25.35 -52.54 52.73
CA ARG A 240 25.21 -53.15 54.07
C ARG A 240 24.58 -54.55 53.99
N SER A 241 25.28 -55.50 53.40
CA SER A 241 24.97 -56.93 53.56
C SER A 241 26.16 -57.79 53.15
N SER A 242 27.00 -58.14 54.14
CA SER A 242 27.81 -59.37 54.19
C SER A 242 28.46 -59.41 55.57
N ASP A 243 27.80 -60.12 56.49
CA ASP A 243 28.46 -60.86 57.59
C ASP A 243 29.15 -62.11 57.00
#